data_AF-A0A2G1X580-F1
#
_entry.id   AF-A0A2G1X580-F1
#
_cell.length_a   1.000
_cell.length_b   1.000
_cell.length_c   1.000
_cell.angle_alpha   90.00
_cell.angle_beta   90.00
_cell.angle_gamma   90.00
#
_symmetry.space_group_name_H-M   'P 1'
#
loop_
_entity.id
_entity.type
_entity.pdbx_description
1 polymer ?
#
loop_
_entity_poly.entity_id
_entity_poly.type
_entity_poly.pdbx_seq_one_letter_code
_entity_poly.pdbx_strand_id
1 'polypeptide(L)'
;MDAQRREAIAEWDDRSFSDGFAGLGRIVDDGFSGAATDGTGWIFLVDGRVVGVVDATLDAFADASGTVYRAPDEALPVLFAMQELDGEPRAKYYTKDTPLREADQKLSQGGFTGYIELSENVLSGDYYVAYTGGESMAAAYVGNARRLETGDDAFD
;
A
#
# COMPACT_ATOMS: atom_id res chain seq x y z
N MET A 1 -2.91 -10.62 8.05
CA MET A 1 -3.66 -10.07 6.90
C MET A 1 -5.08 -10.55 6.80
N ASP A 2 -6.02 -9.60 6.83
CA ASP A 2 -7.46 -9.91 6.68
C ASP A 2 -7.84 -10.35 5.25
N ALA A 3 -9.04 -10.93 5.12
CA ALA A 3 -9.53 -11.48 3.86
C ALA A 3 -9.84 -10.41 2.81
N GLN A 4 -10.34 -9.23 3.23
CA GLN A 4 -10.71 -8.16 2.30
C GLN A 4 -9.47 -7.61 1.59
N ARG A 5 -8.35 -7.46 2.29
CA ARG A 5 -7.09 -7.00 1.71
C ARG A 5 -6.48 -8.03 0.77
N ARG A 6 -6.58 -9.33 1.10
CA ARG A 6 -6.17 -10.42 0.19
C ARG A 6 -6.97 -10.40 -1.11
N GLU A 7 -8.29 -10.21 -1.01
CA GLU A 7 -9.16 -10.08 -2.18
C GLU A 7 -8.81 -8.86 -3.03
N ALA A 8 -8.56 -7.70 -2.41
CA ALA A 8 -8.15 -6.49 -3.12
C ALA A 8 -6.83 -6.66 -3.88
N ILE A 9 -5.83 -7.30 -3.26
CA ILE A 9 -4.54 -7.58 -3.91
C ILE A 9 -4.69 -8.61 -5.03
N ALA A 10 -5.57 -9.60 -4.88
CA ALA A 10 -5.80 -10.61 -5.90
C ALA A 10 -6.43 -10.07 -7.20
N GLU A 11 -6.92 -8.83 -7.20
CA GLU A 11 -7.40 -8.14 -8.40
C GLU A 11 -6.30 -7.41 -9.18
N TRP A 12 -5.09 -7.31 -8.62
CA TRP A 12 -3.94 -6.70 -9.28
C TRP A 12 -3.32 -7.62 -10.34
N ASP A 13 -2.49 -7.05 -11.21
CA ASP A 13 -1.77 -7.80 -12.23
C ASP A 13 -0.81 -8.82 -11.58
N ASP A 14 -1.04 -10.11 -11.81
CA ASP A 14 -0.31 -11.18 -11.13
C ASP A 14 0.64 -11.95 -12.04
N ARG A 15 1.72 -12.50 -11.44
CA ARG A 15 2.59 -13.51 -12.04
C ARG A 15 3.05 -14.53 -11.01
N SER A 16 3.09 -15.80 -11.41
CA SER A 16 3.68 -16.86 -10.58
C SER A 16 5.21 -16.78 -10.58
N PHE A 17 5.83 -17.16 -9.47
CA PHE A 17 7.27 -17.35 -9.34
C PHE A 17 7.60 -18.69 -8.66
N SER A 18 8.80 -19.20 -8.92
CA SER A 18 9.39 -20.38 -8.31
C SER A 18 10.88 -20.14 -8.07
N ASP A 19 11.54 -20.96 -7.26
CA ASP A 19 12.96 -20.79 -6.86
C ASP A 19 13.16 -19.60 -5.88
N GLY A 20 12.17 -19.35 -5.03
CA GLY A 20 12.23 -18.38 -3.93
C GLY A 20 12.63 -16.98 -4.38
N PHE A 21 13.55 -16.35 -3.64
CA PHE A 21 14.01 -14.99 -3.95
C PHE A 21 14.70 -14.88 -5.32
N ALA A 22 15.37 -15.93 -5.80
CA ALA A 22 15.96 -15.93 -7.14
C ALA A 22 14.88 -15.93 -8.23
N GLY A 23 13.75 -16.59 -7.98
CA GLY A 23 12.53 -16.48 -8.78
C GLY A 23 11.94 -15.10 -8.77
N LEU A 24 11.64 -14.62 -7.58
CA LEU A 24 10.98 -13.36 -7.35
C LEU A 24 11.78 -12.19 -7.93
N GLY A 25 13.10 -12.16 -7.74
CA GLY A 25 13.98 -11.12 -8.26
C GLY A 25 14.13 -11.09 -9.79
N ARG A 26 13.62 -12.10 -10.52
CA ARG A 26 13.50 -12.04 -11.98
C ARG A 26 12.28 -11.25 -12.44
N ILE A 27 11.31 -11.04 -11.54
CA ILE A 27 10.04 -10.33 -11.80
C ILE A 27 10.05 -8.96 -11.15
N VAL A 28 10.56 -8.88 -9.93
CA VAL A 28 10.71 -7.66 -9.13
C VAL A 28 11.96 -6.93 -9.60
N ASP A 29 11.76 -5.88 -10.38
CA ASP A 29 12.79 -4.96 -10.86
C ASP A 29 12.79 -3.65 -10.05
N ASP A 30 13.78 -2.78 -10.34
CA ASP A 30 13.73 -1.38 -9.93
C ASP A 30 12.46 -0.76 -10.55
N GLY A 31 11.62 -0.15 -9.73
CA GLY A 31 10.28 0.34 -10.09
C GLY A 31 9.14 -0.67 -9.87
N PHE A 32 9.41 -1.86 -9.32
CA PHE A 32 8.35 -2.77 -8.89
C PHE A 32 7.76 -2.33 -7.54
N SER A 33 6.47 -2.04 -7.52
CA SER A 33 5.70 -1.85 -6.29
C SER A 33 4.49 -2.80 -6.28
N GLY A 34 4.27 -3.50 -5.17
CA GLY A 34 3.27 -4.56 -5.12
C GLY A 34 3.37 -5.46 -3.89
N ALA A 35 2.81 -6.66 -4.00
CA ALA A 35 2.84 -7.66 -2.93
C ALA A 35 3.16 -9.05 -3.49
N ALA A 36 3.78 -9.92 -2.71
CA ALA A 36 3.94 -11.33 -3.07
C ALA A 36 3.52 -12.25 -1.94
N THR A 37 3.05 -13.44 -2.29
CA THR A 37 2.62 -14.47 -1.34
C THR A 37 3.13 -15.85 -1.75
N ASP A 38 3.50 -16.67 -0.77
CA ASP A 38 3.75 -18.11 -0.91
C ASP A 38 2.47 -18.95 -0.67
N GLY A 39 1.32 -18.29 -0.54
CA GLY A 39 0.04 -18.89 -0.16
C GLY A 39 -0.23 -18.93 1.35
N THR A 40 0.79 -18.66 2.19
CA THR A 40 0.67 -18.60 3.64
C THR A 40 0.83 -17.16 4.13
N GLY A 41 1.96 -16.53 3.81
CA GLY A 41 2.29 -15.17 4.21
C GLY A 41 2.43 -14.23 3.04
N TRP A 42 2.71 -12.97 3.36
CA TRP A 42 2.76 -11.86 2.41
C TRP A 42 4.00 -11.01 2.64
N ILE A 43 4.57 -10.52 1.54
CA ILE A 43 5.57 -9.46 1.53
C ILE A 43 5.04 -8.27 0.72
N PHE A 44 5.28 -7.06 1.21
CA PHE A 44 4.99 -5.82 0.49
C PHE A 44 6.29 -5.23 -0.04
N LEU A 45 6.28 -4.78 -1.29
CA LEU A 45 7.43 -4.25 -1.99
C LEU A 45 7.15 -2.85 -2.55
N VAL A 46 8.15 -1.98 -2.46
CA VAL A 46 8.18 -0.64 -3.07
C VAL A 46 9.52 -0.45 -3.72
N ASP A 47 9.54 -0.08 -5.01
CA ASP A 47 10.75 0.06 -5.80
C ASP A 47 11.71 -1.14 -5.62
N GLY A 48 11.14 -2.35 -5.68
CA GLY A 48 11.82 -3.63 -5.50
C GLY A 48 12.25 -3.99 -4.07
N ARG A 49 12.05 -3.10 -3.10
CA ARG A 49 12.49 -3.29 -1.70
C ARG A 49 11.35 -3.74 -0.82
N VAL A 50 11.62 -4.68 0.09
CA VAL A 50 10.64 -5.16 1.07
C VAL A 50 10.38 -4.08 2.12
N VAL A 51 9.12 -3.67 2.27
CA VAL A 51 8.67 -2.68 3.26
C VAL A 51 7.81 -3.28 4.37
N GLY A 52 7.35 -4.52 4.20
CA GLY A 52 6.58 -5.23 5.22
C GLY A 52 6.47 -6.72 4.96
N VAL A 53 6.34 -7.52 6.02
CA VAL A 53 6.12 -8.97 5.99
C VAL A 53 5.00 -9.33 6.96
N VAL A 54 3.97 -10.02 6.49
CA VAL A 54 2.76 -10.32 7.25
C VAL A 54 2.45 -11.81 7.21
N ASP A 55 2.02 -12.38 8.33
CA ASP A 55 1.68 -13.80 8.49
C ASP A 55 2.82 -14.78 8.11
N ALA A 56 4.07 -14.30 8.00
CA ALA A 56 5.27 -15.09 7.74
C ALA A 56 6.56 -14.37 8.19
N THR A 57 7.70 -15.03 8.01
CA THR A 57 9.02 -14.41 8.07
C THR A 57 9.60 -14.28 6.66
N LEU A 58 10.59 -13.39 6.49
CA LEU A 58 11.25 -13.23 5.19
C LEU A 58 11.91 -14.56 4.74
N ASP A 59 12.46 -15.33 5.67
CA ASP A 59 13.09 -16.63 5.40
C ASP A 59 12.13 -17.65 4.78
N ALA A 60 10.81 -17.53 5.01
CA ALA A 60 9.82 -18.41 4.40
C ALA A 60 9.83 -18.33 2.87
N PHE A 61 10.26 -17.19 2.30
CA PHE A 61 10.32 -16.97 0.86
C PHE A 61 11.64 -17.42 0.21
N ALA A 62 12.61 -17.88 0.99
CA ALA A 62 13.96 -18.19 0.50
C ALA A 62 13.97 -19.18 -0.68
N ASP A 63 13.14 -20.21 -0.61
CA ASP A 63 12.98 -21.26 -1.63
C ASP A 63 11.51 -21.47 -2.04
N ALA A 64 10.62 -20.53 -1.69
CA ALA A 64 9.19 -20.67 -1.92
C ALA A 64 8.82 -20.61 -3.41
N SER A 65 7.65 -21.17 -3.73
CA SER A 65 6.92 -20.81 -4.96
C SER A 65 5.68 -20.04 -4.55
N GLY A 66 5.21 -19.16 -5.42
CA GLY A 66 4.12 -18.27 -5.06
C GLY A 66 3.65 -17.40 -6.20
N THR A 67 2.94 -16.34 -5.83
CA THR A 67 2.41 -15.33 -6.74
C THR A 67 2.85 -13.95 -6.31
N VAL A 68 3.28 -13.14 -7.27
CA VAL A 68 3.54 -11.71 -7.09
C VAL A 68 2.49 -10.90 -7.83
N TYR A 69 2.03 -9.82 -7.22
CA TYR A 69 0.96 -8.93 -7.64
C TYR A 69 1.52 -7.51 -7.77
N ARG A 70 1.50 -6.92 -8.97
CA ARG A 70 1.95 -5.55 -9.21
C ARG A 70 0.82 -4.58 -8.86
N ALA A 71 1.08 -3.69 -7.90
CA ALA A 71 0.09 -2.69 -7.52
C ALA A 71 -0.13 -1.67 -8.65
N PRO A 72 -1.35 -1.14 -8.79
CA PRO A 72 -1.62 -0.06 -9.73
C PRO A 72 -1.00 1.28 -9.29
N ASP A 73 -0.59 1.40 -8.02
CA ASP A 73 0.15 2.55 -7.47
C ASP A 73 1.09 2.11 -6.34
N GLU A 74 2.22 2.81 -6.17
CA GLU A 74 3.23 2.49 -5.14
C GLU A 74 2.82 2.80 -3.70
N ALA A 75 1.81 3.66 -3.49
CA ALA A 75 1.27 3.96 -2.18
C ALA A 75 0.49 2.79 -1.57
N LEU A 76 -0.11 1.92 -2.39
CA LEU A 76 -0.91 0.78 -1.94
C LEU A 76 -0.14 -0.23 -1.09
N PRO A 77 1.03 -0.76 -1.53
CA PRO A 77 1.82 -1.67 -0.70
C PRO A 77 2.33 -1.02 0.58
N VAL A 78 2.60 0.29 0.59
CA VAL A 78 2.96 1.04 1.81
C VAL A 78 1.79 1.11 2.78
N LEU A 79 0.62 1.53 2.30
CA LEU A 79 -0.60 1.61 3.10
C LEU A 79 -0.93 0.25 3.73
N PHE A 80 -0.92 -0.80 2.92
CA PHE A 80 -1.25 -2.15 3.36
C PHE A 80 -0.23 -2.70 4.35
N ALA A 81 1.07 -2.44 4.15
CA ALA A 81 2.08 -2.78 5.14
C ALA A 81 1.85 -2.05 6.47
N MET A 82 1.51 -0.75 6.43
CA MET A 82 1.21 0.01 7.64
C MET A 82 -0.03 -0.52 8.36
N GLN A 83 -1.13 -0.78 7.64
CA GLN A 83 -2.37 -1.30 8.22
C GLN A 83 -2.19 -2.67 8.89
N GLU A 84 -1.28 -3.50 8.40
CA GLU A 84 -1.04 -4.85 8.92
C GLU A 84 0.00 -4.94 10.04
N LEU A 85 0.99 -4.05 10.04
CA LEU A 85 2.12 -4.10 10.98
C LEU A 85 1.90 -3.23 12.23
N ASP A 86 0.66 -3.18 12.74
CA ASP A 86 0.22 -2.31 13.85
C ASP A 86 0.51 -0.82 13.60
N GLY A 87 0.52 -0.38 12.35
CA GLY A 87 0.43 1.03 12.01
C GLY A 87 -0.98 1.53 12.31
N GLU A 88 -1.24 1.93 13.56
CA GLU A 88 -2.51 2.55 13.93
C GLU A 88 -2.82 3.75 13.00
N PRO A 89 -4.08 3.94 12.57
CA PRO A 89 -4.50 5.16 11.90
C PRO A 89 -4.15 6.36 12.79
N ARG A 90 -3.12 7.12 12.41
CA ARG A 90 -2.59 8.17 13.29
C ARG A 90 -3.46 9.43 13.30
N ALA A 91 -4.32 9.60 12.28
CA ALA A 91 -5.36 10.62 12.25
C ALA A 91 -6.46 10.29 11.23
N LYS A 92 -7.71 10.65 11.56
CA LYS A 92 -8.82 10.73 10.60
C LYS A 92 -9.11 12.19 10.33
N TYR A 93 -9.08 12.60 9.07
CA TYR A 93 -9.38 13.98 8.68
C TYR A 93 -10.70 14.03 7.91
N TYR A 94 -11.62 14.86 8.39
CA TYR A 94 -12.83 15.18 7.67
C TYR A 94 -12.51 16.34 6.72
N THR A 95 -12.23 16.02 5.46
CA THR A 95 -11.79 16.98 4.43
C THR A 95 -12.83 18.05 4.12
N LYS A 96 -14.09 17.84 4.51
CA LYS A 96 -15.15 18.87 4.47
C LYS A 96 -14.78 20.15 5.25
N ASP A 97 -14.07 20.00 6.36
CA ASP A 97 -13.76 21.11 7.28
C ASP A 97 -12.28 21.55 7.21
N THR A 98 -11.42 20.79 6.53
CA THR A 98 -10.00 21.15 6.29
C THR A 98 -9.60 20.71 4.89
N PRO A 99 -9.24 21.64 3.98
CA PRO A 99 -8.77 21.28 2.65
C PRO A 99 -7.59 20.30 2.75
N LEU A 100 -7.60 19.24 1.94
CA LEU A 100 -6.59 18.18 1.99
C LEU A 100 -5.17 18.74 1.84
N ARG A 101 -5.02 19.78 1.02
CA ARG A 101 -3.76 20.51 0.79
C ARG A 101 -3.18 21.17 2.04
N GLU A 102 -4.03 21.66 2.95
CA GLU A 102 -3.57 22.27 4.20
C GLU A 102 -3.12 21.20 5.21
N ALA A 103 -3.80 20.05 5.22
CA ALA A 103 -3.39 18.91 6.03
C ALA A 103 -2.06 18.33 5.54
N ASP A 104 -1.91 18.12 4.23
CA ASP A 104 -0.68 17.66 3.60
C ASP A 104 0.50 18.56 3.98
N GLN A 105 0.37 19.88 3.78
CA GLN A 105 1.47 20.80 4.08
C GLN A 105 1.96 20.70 5.54
N LYS A 106 1.04 20.52 6.51
CA LYS A 106 1.40 20.39 7.94
C LYS A 106 2.06 19.06 8.24
N LEU A 107 1.54 17.96 7.69
CA LEU A 107 2.06 16.62 7.90
C LEU A 107 3.45 16.47 7.26
N SER A 108 3.62 16.99 6.06
CA SER A 108 4.88 17.00 5.33
C SER A 108 5.96 17.81 6.07
N GLN A 109 5.65 19.03 6.54
CA GLN A 109 6.58 19.83 7.35
C GLN A 109 6.97 19.16 8.68
N GLY A 110 6.07 18.35 9.24
CA GLY A 110 6.31 17.62 10.49
C GLY A 110 7.15 16.35 10.34
N GLY A 111 7.51 15.94 9.12
CA GLY A 111 8.19 14.66 8.88
C GLY A 111 7.30 13.46 9.19
N PHE A 112 5.98 13.61 9.01
CA PHE A 112 5.01 12.60 9.41
C PHE A 112 5.26 11.25 8.71
N THR A 113 5.01 10.16 9.43
CA THR A 113 5.05 8.79 8.90
C THR A 113 3.85 8.04 9.42
N GLY A 114 3.09 7.43 8.52
CA GLY A 114 1.80 6.80 8.81
C GLY A 114 0.80 7.10 7.71
N TYR A 115 -0.46 6.72 7.90
CA TYR A 115 -1.51 7.05 6.96
C TYR A 115 -2.63 7.84 7.63
N ILE A 116 -3.36 8.58 6.80
CA ILE A 116 -4.58 9.27 7.18
C ILE A 116 -5.75 8.72 6.36
N GLU A 117 -6.91 8.58 6.99
CA GLU A 117 -8.17 8.23 6.33
C GLU A 117 -8.95 9.52 6.04
N LEU A 118 -9.30 9.72 4.79
CA LEU A 118 -10.08 10.84 4.28
C LEU A 118 -11.52 10.37 4.08
N SER A 119 -12.45 11.02 4.76
CA SER A 119 -13.88 10.75 4.62
C SER A 119 -14.55 11.86 3.81
N GLU A 120 -14.57 11.73 2.48
CA GLU A 120 -15.48 12.53 1.65
C GLU A 120 -16.78 11.77 1.42
N ASN A 121 -17.67 11.82 2.41
CA ASN A 121 -18.99 11.19 2.41
C ASN A 121 -18.99 9.65 2.29
N VAL A 122 -19.86 9.04 3.09
CA VAL A 122 -20.04 7.58 3.30
C VAL A 122 -20.36 6.77 2.01
N LEU A 123 -20.48 7.42 0.85
CA LEU A 123 -20.86 6.83 -0.43
C LEU A 123 -19.67 6.62 -1.39
N SER A 124 -18.49 7.19 -1.10
CA SER A 124 -17.37 7.28 -2.05
C SER A 124 -16.34 6.17 -1.91
N GLY A 125 -16.31 5.44 -0.79
CA GLY A 125 -15.19 4.55 -0.42
C GLY A 125 -14.20 5.21 0.55
N ASP A 126 -13.30 4.41 1.12
CA ASP A 126 -12.28 4.90 2.03
C ASP A 126 -11.08 5.41 1.21
N TYR A 127 -10.70 6.67 1.40
CA TYR A 127 -9.53 7.28 0.77
C TYR A 127 -8.40 7.36 1.79
N TYR A 128 -7.18 6.96 1.43
CA TYR A 128 -6.04 6.98 2.34
C TYR A 128 -4.85 7.69 1.74
N VAL A 129 -4.14 8.52 2.50
CA VAL A 129 -2.82 9.05 2.09
C VAL A 129 -1.76 8.47 3.02
N ALA A 130 -0.72 7.87 2.45
CA ALA A 130 0.41 7.34 3.18
C ALA A 130 1.57 8.35 3.16
N TYR A 131 2.28 8.48 4.27
CA TYR A 131 3.43 9.37 4.40
C TYR A 131 4.64 8.60 4.88
N THR A 132 5.80 8.91 4.32
CA THR A 132 7.10 8.43 4.79
C THR A 132 8.06 9.61 4.93
N GLY A 133 8.55 9.89 6.14
CA GLY A 133 9.50 10.97 6.37
C GLY A 133 9.03 12.39 6.00
N GLY A 134 7.71 12.62 5.92
CA GLY A 134 7.14 13.88 5.44
C GLY A 134 6.94 13.97 3.93
N GLU A 135 7.27 12.91 3.18
CA GLU A 135 6.88 12.77 1.78
C GLU A 135 5.52 12.05 1.72
N SER A 136 4.52 12.71 1.16
CA SER A 136 3.23 12.08 0.84
C SER A 136 3.39 11.19 -0.38
N MET A 137 3.03 9.92 -0.22
CA MET A 137 2.76 9.01 -1.31
C MET A 137 1.25 9.05 -1.52
N ALA A 138 0.85 9.37 -2.74
CA ALA A 138 -0.52 9.79 -3.06
C ALA A 138 -1.61 8.78 -2.67
N ALA A 139 -2.87 9.22 -2.80
CA ALA A 139 -4.01 8.57 -2.20
C ALA A 139 -4.26 7.13 -2.70
N ALA A 140 -4.10 6.15 -1.82
CA ALA A 140 -4.55 4.80 -2.07
C ALA A 140 -6.06 4.72 -1.83
N TYR A 141 -6.84 4.64 -2.92
CA TYR A 141 -8.28 4.43 -2.89
C TYR A 141 -8.63 2.99 -2.48
N VAL A 142 -9.51 2.81 -1.50
CA VAL A 142 -10.10 1.50 -1.15
C VAL A 142 -11.61 1.65 -1.05
N GLY A 143 -12.33 1.39 -2.15
CA GLY A 143 -13.78 1.53 -2.19
C GLY A 143 -14.49 0.91 -3.41
N ASN A 144 -15.83 0.97 -3.40
CA ASN A 144 -16.70 0.29 -4.38
C ASN A 144 -16.62 0.85 -5.82
N ALA A 145 -16.15 2.09 -6.02
CA ALA A 145 -16.11 2.73 -7.33
C ALA A 145 -14.82 2.46 -8.14
N ARG A 146 -13.81 1.83 -7.50
CA ARG A 146 -12.49 1.47 -8.06
C ARG A 146 -11.85 2.54 -8.96
N ARG A 147 -11.99 3.82 -8.62
CA ARG A 147 -11.32 4.90 -9.36
C ARG A 147 -10.13 5.39 -8.53
N LEU A 148 -8.93 5.05 -8.99
CA LEU A 148 -7.66 5.43 -8.40
C LEU A 148 -7.32 6.87 -8.82
N GLU A 149 -7.18 7.77 -7.85
CA GLU A 149 -6.68 9.15 -8.04
C GLU A 149 -5.33 9.26 -7.32
N THR A 150 -4.29 9.72 -8.01
CA THR A 150 -2.89 9.69 -7.54
C THR A 150 -2.19 11.01 -7.86
N GLY A 151 -1.01 11.23 -7.29
CA GLY A 151 -0.25 12.47 -7.45
C GLY A 151 -1.01 13.72 -6.99
N ASP A 152 -0.77 14.85 -7.67
CA ASP A 152 -1.45 16.13 -7.41
C ASP A 152 -2.97 16.04 -7.62
N ASP A 153 -3.44 15.19 -8.56
CA ASP A 153 -4.85 15.00 -8.87
C ASP A 153 -5.63 14.39 -7.69
N ALA A 154 -4.94 13.74 -6.74
CA ALA A 154 -5.54 13.26 -5.49
C ALA A 154 -5.84 14.38 -4.47
N PHE A 155 -5.31 15.59 -4.70
CA PHE A 155 -5.42 16.74 -3.80
C PHE A 155 -6.34 17.87 -4.30
N ASP A 156 -6.87 17.73 -5.52
CA ASP A 156 -7.77 18.69 -6.19
C ASP A 156 -9.26 18.31 -6.02
#